data_AF-A0A7W8GEE4-F1
#
_entry.id   AF-A0A7W8GEE4-F1
#
_cell.length_a   1.000
_cell.length_b   1.000
_cell.length_c   1.000
_cell.angle_alpha   90.00
_cell.angle_beta   90.00
_cell.angle_gamma   90.00
#
_symmetry.space_group_name_H-M   'P 1'
#
loop_
_entity.id
_entity.type
_entity.pdbx_description
1 polymer ?
#
loop_
_entity_poly.entity_id
_entity_poly.type
_entity_poly.pdbx_seq_one_letter_code
_entity_poly.pdbx_strand_id
1 'polypeptide(L)' 'MLSRDFLERRNALWARLRALAPGTPEFEATLGDLAALTGWSRERVLAGLGLSGAGAARPPEPERP' A
#
# COMPACT_ATOMS: atom_id res chain seq x y z
N MET A 1 -3.48 18.75 11.15
CA MET A 1 -2.93 18.78 9.78
C MET A 1 -1.73 17.84 9.73
N LEU A 2 -1.60 17.01 8.70
CA LEU A 2 -0.36 16.24 8.51
C LEU A 2 0.75 17.21 8.08
N SER A 3 1.91 17.14 8.72
CA SER A 3 3.05 17.99 8.41
C SER A 3 3.59 17.71 7.00
N ARG A 4 4.17 18.71 6.35
CA ARG A 4 4.77 18.57 5.01
C ARG A 4 5.81 17.44 4.96
N ASP A 5 6.69 17.36 5.96
CA ASP A 5 7.71 16.31 6.09
C ASP A 5 7.09 14.90 6.10
N PHE A 6 5.93 14.71 6.76
CA PHE A 6 5.22 13.45 6.74
C PHE A 6 4.74 13.07 5.33
N LEU A 7 4.16 14.04 4.60
CA LEU A 7 3.69 13.81 3.24
C LEU A 7 4.84 13.51 2.28
N GLU A 8 5.97 14.21 2.42
CA GLU A 8 7.18 13.98 1.63
C GLU A 8 7.75 12.58 1.88
N ARG A 9 7.90 12.16 3.15
CA ARG A 9 8.37 10.81 3.50
C ARG A 9 7.44 9.72 2.98
N ARG A 10 6.12 9.89 3.19
CA ARG A 10 5.11 8.93 2.70
C ARG A 10 5.19 8.79 1.18
N ASN A 11 5.26 9.92 0.45
CA ASN A 11 5.31 9.89 -1.01
C ASN A 11 6.63 9.28 -1.51
N ALA A 12 7.76 9.55 -0.86
CA ALA A 12 9.04 8.93 -1.20
C ALA A 12 9.01 7.41 -1.02
N LEU A 13 8.42 6.91 0.07
CA LEU A 13 8.24 5.47 0.31
C LEU A 13 7.31 4.83 -0.73
N TRP A 14 6.22 5.51 -1.09
CA TRP A 14 5.34 5.06 -2.18
C TRP A 14 6.06 4.99 -3.53
N ALA A 15 6.90 5.97 -3.85
CA ALA A 15 7.67 5.95 -5.09
C ALA A 15 8.67 4.79 -5.11
N ARG A 16 9.35 4.53 -3.99
CA ARG A 16 10.27 3.38 -3.85
C ARG A 16 9.55 2.04 -4.00
N LEU A 17 8.41 1.86 -3.35
CA LEU A 17 7.62 0.62 -3.45
C LEU A 17 7.19 0.30 -4.89
N ARG A 18 6.85 1.32 -5.69
CA ARG A 18 6.49 1.11 -7.10
C ARG A 18 7.70 0.84 -8.00
N ALA A 19 8.89 1.26 -7.61
CA ALA A 19 10.12 1.03 -8.36
C ALA A 19 10.76 -0.33 -8.04
N LEU A 20 10.52 -0.87 -6.85
CA LEU A 20 11.05 -2.15 -6.41
C LEU A 20 10.16 -3.31 -6.87
N ALA A 21 10.79 -4.44 -7.17
CA ALA A 21 10.06 -5.68 -7.44
C ALA A 21 9.42 -6.22 -6.14
N PRO A 22 8.15 -6.63 -6.17
CA PRO A 22 7.49 -7.24 -5.00
C PRO A 22 8.24 -8.47 -4.52
N GLY A 23 8.37 -8.63 -3.19
CA GLY A 23 9.02 -9.78 -2.58
C GLY A 23 10.55 -9.71 -2.50
N THR A 24 11.18 -8.62 -2.95
CA THR A 24 12.60 -8.37 -2.65
C THR A 24 12.76 -7.89 -1.20
N PRO A 25 13.92 -8.16 -0.55
CA PRO A 25 14.17 -7.69 0.81
C PRO A 25 14.05 -6.16 0.94
N GLU A 26 14.45 -5.39 -0.08
CA GLU A 26 14.28 -3.93 -0.09
C GLU A 26 12.80 -3.51 -0.18
N PHE A 27 11.99 -4.24 -0.94
CA PHE A 27 10.55 -3.99 -1.01
C PHE A 27 9.88 -4.25 0.35
N GLU A 28 10.22 -5.37 0.97
CA GLU A 28 9.73 -5.77 2.28
C GLU A 28 10.10 -4.76 3.38
N ALA A 29 11.36 -4.28 3.37
CA ALA A 29 11.82 -3.23 4.27
C ALA A 29 11.04 -1.92 4.06
N THR A 30 10.94 -1.46 2.81
CA THR A 30 10.23 -0.21 2.47
C THR A 30 8.74 -0.29 2.82
N LEU A 31 8.14 -1.47 2.68
CA LEU A 31 6.75 -1.72 3.07
C LEU A 31 6.58 -1.60 4.59
N GLY A 32 7.52 -2.14 5.36
CA GLY A 32 7.55 -2.00 6.81
C GLY A 32 7.68 -0.54 7.25
N ASP A 33 8.59 0.22 6.62
CA ASP A 33 8.76 1.65 6.89
C ASP A 33 7.48 2.44 6.60
N LEU A 34 6.81 2.17 5.49
CA LEU A 34 5.56 2.84 5.14
C LEU A 34 4.42 2.47 6.10
N ALA A 35 4.33 1.20 6.49
CA ALA A 35 3.37 0.72 7.47
C ALA A 35 3.58 1.39 8.84
N ALA A 36 4.82 1.45 9.32
CA ALA A 36 5.17 2.11 10.58
C ALA A 36 4.89 3.62 10.53
N LEU A 37 5.20 4.28 9.42
CA LEU A 37 4.97 5.71 9.25
C LEU A 37 3.47 6.05 9.25
N THR A 38 2.65 5.25 8.57
CA THR A 38 1.22 5.54 8.36
C THR A 38 0.30 4.88 9.37
N GLY A 39 0.80 3.92 10.15
CA GLY A 39 -0.01 3.02 10.97
C GLY A 39 -0.86 2.05 10.15
N TRP A 40 -0.56 1.85 8.87
CA TRP A 40 -1.32 0.96 8.00
C TRP A 40 -0.83 -0.47 8.08
N SER A 41 -1.76 -1.42 8.05
CA SER A 41 -1.43 -2.83 7.91
C SER A 41 -0.78 -3.11 6.55
N ARG A 42 0.12 -4.10 6.51
CA ARG A 42 0.77 -4.59 5.29
C ARG A 42 -0.22 -4.79 4.14
N GLU A 43 -1.35 -5.45 4.40
CA GLU A 43 -2.37 -5.73 3.39
C GLU A 43 -2.94 -4.47 2.76
N ARG A 44 -3.14 -3.41 3.56
CA ARG A 44 -3.65 -2.11 3.09
C ARG A 44 -2.63 -1.41 2.19
N VAL A 45 -1.34 -1.50 2.53
CA VAL A 45 -0.25 -0.99 1.69
C VAL A 45 -0.19 -1.76 0.37
N LEU A 46 -0.24 -3.10 0.42
CA LEU A 46 -0.25 -3.95 -0.78
C LEU A 46 -1.48 -3.68 -1.68
N ALA A 47 -2.65 -3.46 -1.09
CA ALA A 47 -3.85 -3.06 -1.83
C ALA A 47 -3.66 -1.73 -2.56
N GLY A 48 -3.01 -0.74 -1.93
CA GLY A 48 -2.67 0.53 -2.57
C GLY A 48 -1.64 0.41 -3.70
N LEU A 49 -0.88 -0.69 -3.76
CA LEU A 49 0.01 -1.03 -4.87
C LEU A 49 -0.69 -1.86 -5.97
N GLY A 50 -1.94 -2.28 -5.76
CA GLY A 50 -2.63 -3.23 -6.64
C GLY A 50 -2.08 -4.66 -6.54
N LEU A 51 -1.31 -4.95 -5.47
CA LEU A 51 -0.66 -6.23 -5.21
C LEU A 51 -1.42 -7.08 -4.17
N SER A 52 -2.51 -6.55 -3.60
CA SER A 52 -3.42 -7.38 -2.81
C SER A 52 -4.04 -8.42 -3.74
N GLY A 53 -3.85 -9.69 -3.35
CA GLY A 53 -4.04 -10.85 -4.20
C GLY A 53 -5.30 -10.78 -5.05
N ALA A 54 -5.16 -11.24 -6.30
CA ALA A 54 -6.28 -11.62 -7.16
C ALA A 54 -7.39 -12.26 -6.31
N GLY A 55 -8.48 -11.52 -6.05
CA GLY A 55 -9.49 -11.97 -5.08
C GLY A 55 -10.20 -10.91 -4.24
N ALA A 56 -10.11 -9.61 -4.54
CA ALA A 56 -11.25 -8.74 -4.23
C ALA A 56 -12.39 -9.14 -5.19
N ALA A 57 -13.14 -10.18 -4.82
CA ALA A 57 -14.46 -10.39 -5.38
C ALA A 57 -15.17 -9.04 -5.40
N ARG A 58 -15.60 -8.59 -6.59
CA ARG A 58 -16.67 -7.60 -6.68
C ARG A 58 -17.73 -8.04 -5.65
N PRO A 59 -18.19 -7.19 -4.72
CA PRO A 59 -19.45 -7.51 -4.06
C PRO A 59 -20.46 -7.80 -5.19
N PRO A 60 -21.19 -8.93 -5.18
CA PRO A 60 -22.22 -9.15 -6.19
C PRO A 60 -23.15 -7.94 -6.11
N GLU A 61 -23.24 -7.20 -7.22
CA GLU A 61 -24.23 -6.14 -7.35
C GLU A 61 -25.58 -6.75 -6.99
N PRO A 62 -26.34 -6.18 -6.04
CA PRO A 62 -27.67 -6.69 -5.77
C PRO A 62 -28.50 -6.55 -7.05
N GLU A 63 -28.79 -7.69 -7.67
CA GLU A 63 -29.79 -7.80 -8.71
C GLU A 63 -31.10 -7.22 -8.18
N ARG A 64 -31.49 -6.09 -8.79
CA ARG A 64 -32.71 -5.36 -8.44
C ARG A 64 -33.92 -6.23 -8.79
N PRO A 65 -34.91 -6.39 -7.90
CA PRO A 65 -36.27 -6.72 -8.31
C PRO A 65 -36.94 -5.53 -9.02
#